data_AF-A0A5S9MIE4-F1
#
_entry.id   AF-A0A5S9MIE4-F1
#
_cell.length_a   1.000
_cell.length_b   1.000
_cell.length_c   1.000
_cell.angle_alpha   90.00
_cell.angle_beta   90.00
_cell.angle_gamma   90.00
#
_symmetry.space_group_name_H-M   'P 1'
#
loop_
_entity.id
_entity.type
_entity.pdbx_description
1 polymer ?
#
loop_
_entity_poly.entity_id
_entity_poly.type
_entity_poly.pdbx_seq_one_letter_code
_entity_poly.pdbx_strand_id
1 'polypeptide(L)'
;MSLDGGENCEIITWGNMDMKVLKQNCMLNHIAFPFKGKLRDLAFEYKTFFGDRTLTGLRKAAKEYGSEGAGKHHKALDDAMTTYQLLTLFEKDRAYVENPQTTKIGELIDFSHFFF
;
A
#
# COMPACT_ATOMS: atom_id res chain seq x y z
N MET A 1 7.51 -22.17 -15.18
CA MET A 1 7.75 -22.12 -13.72
C MET A 1 7.13 -20.83 -13.21
N SER A 2 6.21 -20.90 -12.25
CA SER A 2 5.59 -19.71 -11.64
C SER A 2 6.65 -18.96 -10.83
N LEU A 3 6.67 -17.63 -10.91
CA LEU A 3 7.58 -16.79 -10.10
C LEU A 3 6.92 -16.29 -8.82
N ASP A 4 5.63 -16.55 -8.63
CA ASP A 4 4.87 -16.26 -7.43
C ASP A 4 4.83 -17.47 -6.46
N GLY A 5 4.65 -17.18 -5.18
CA GLY A 5 4.53 -18.19 -4.11
C GLY A 5 3.25 -19.03 -4.14
N GLY A 6 2.58 -19.15 -5.29
CA GLY A 6 1.28 -19.79 -5.46
C GLY A 6 0.09 -18.85 -5.27
N GLU A 7 -1.10 -19.42 -5.09
CA GLU A 7 -2.39 -18.69 -5.06
C GLU A 7 -2.52 -17.68 -3.91
N ASN A 8 -1.75 -17.85 -2.84
CA ASN A 8 -1.75 -16.95 -1.67
C ASN A 8 -0.77 -15.77 -1.81
N CYS A 9 -0.17 -15.58 -2.98
CA CYS A 9 0.75 -14.46 -3.24
C CYS A 9 0.00 -13.28 -3.86
N GLU A 10 0.07 -12.12 -3.20
CA GLU A 10 -0.37 -10.84 -3.79
C GLU A 10 0.84 -10.06 -4.30
N ILE A 11 0.76 -9.56 -5.53
CA ILE A 11 1.75 -8.67 -6.12
C ILE A 11 1.17 -7.27 -6.09
N ILE A 12 1.91 -6.37 -5.47
CA ILE A 12 1.45 -5.02 -5.17
C ILE A 12 2.36 -4.03 -5.87
N THR A 13 1.75 -3.09 -6.59
CA THR A 13 2.47 -2.05 -7.35
C THR A 13 1.88 -0.68 -7.06
N TRP A 14 2.70 0.37 -7.20
CA TRP A 14 2.21 1.75 -7.13
C TRP A 14 1.77 2.23 -8.52
N GLY A 15 0.56 1.85 -8.92
CA GLY A 15 0.05 2.03 -10.28
C GLY A 15 0.15 0.75 -11.12
N ASN A 16 -0.47 0.75 -12.29
CA ASN A 16 -0.60 -0.45 -13.14
C ASN A 16 0.48 -0.61 -14.23
N MET A 17 1.45 0.31 -14.32
CA MET A 17 2.40 0.34 -15.42
C MET A 17 3.40 -0.83 -15.38
N ASP A 18 3.92 -1.18 -14.21
CA ASP A 18 4.89 -2.28 -14.05
C ASP A 18 4.33 -3.59 -14.63
N MET A 19 3.09 -3.93 -14.26
CA MET A 19 2.43 -5.15 -14.72
C MET A 19 2.05 -5.10 -16.21
N LYS A 20 1.67 -3.93 -16.74
CA LYS A 20 1.39 -3.77 -18.18
C LYS A 20 2.66 -3.97 -19.01
N VAL A 21 3.73 -3.29 -18.65
CA VAL A 21 5.04 -3.37 -19.34
C VAL A 21 5.59 -4.79 -19.25
N LEU A 22 5.49 -5.43 -18.09
CA LEU A 22 5.93 -6.82 -17.94
C LEU A 22 5.12 -7.78 -18.82
N LYS A 23 3.78 -7.68 -18.82
CA LYS A 23 2.92 -8.50 -19.69
C LYS A 23 3.26 -8.32 -21.16
N GLN A 24 3.48 -7.08 -21.60
CA GLN A 24 3.87 -6.78 -22.97
C GLN A 24 5.24 -7.38 -23.30
N ASN A 25 6.23 -7.26 -22.42
CA ASN A 25 7.55 -7.86 -22.61
C ASN A 25 7.48 -9.39 -22.70
N CYS A 26 6.70 -10.03 -21.84
CA CYS A 26 6.46 -11.48 -21.91
C CYS A 26 5.86 -11.88 -23.27
N MET A 27 4.83 -11.15 -23.72
CA MET A 27 4.19 -11.40 -25.01
C MET A 27 5.17 -11.24 -26.19
N LEU A 28 5.96 -10.17 -26.21
CA LEU A 28 6.95 -9.91 -27.27
C LEU A 28 8.08 -10.95 -27.32
N ASN A 29 8.41 -11.56 -26.19
CA ASN A 29 9.43 -12.60 -26.10
C ASN A 29 8.85 -14.02 -26.17
N HIS A 30 7.54 -14.17 -26.43
CA HIS A 30 6.84 -15.45 -26.44
C HIS A 30 7.00 -16.26 -25.13
N ILE A 31 7.11 -15.56 -24.01
CA ILE A 31 7.20 -16.14 -22.67
C ILE A 31 5.83 -16.05 -22.01
N ALA A 32 5.37 -17.14 -21.39
CA ALA A 32 4.15 -17.12 -20.60
C ALA A 32 4.31 -16.17 -19.41
N PHE A 33 3.28 -15.36 -19.13
CA PHE A 33 3.31 -14.44 -18.00
C PHE A 33 3.50 -15.22 -16.69
N PRO A 34 4.50 -14.87 -15.86
CA PRO A 34 4.99 -15.76 -14.81
C PRO A 34 4.21 -15.70 -13.49
N PHE A 35 3.24 -14.79 -13.37
CA PHE A 35 2.46 -14.58 -12.15
C PHE A 35 1.00 -15.02 -12.32
N LYS A 36 0.49 -15.76 -11.34
CA LYS A 36 -0.88 -16.28 -11.27
C LYS A 36 -1.67 -15.70 -10.08
N GLY A 37 -0.97 -15.20 -9.07
CA GLY A 37 -1.52 -14.54 -7.90
C GLY A 37 -2.21 -13.21 -8.21
N LYS A 38 -2.81 -12.62 -7.18
CA LYS A 38 -3.60 -11.40 -7.31
C LYS A 38 -2.70 -10.19 -7.52
N LEU A 39 -3.04 -9.35 -8.49
CA LEU A 39 -2.35 -8.08 -8.76
C LEU A 39 -3.15 -6.94 -8.15
N ARG A 40 -2.54 -6.15 -7.27
CA ARG A 40 -3.15 -4.99 -6.62
C ARG A 40 -2.45 -3.70 -7.05
N ASP A 41 -3.26 -2.72 -7.41
CA ASP A 41 -2.79 -1.36 -7.70
C ASP A 41 -3.02 -0.51 -6.45
N LEU A 42 -1.97 -0.39 -5.63
CA LEU A 42 -2.04 0.33 -4.36
C LEU A 42 -2.35 1.82 -4.56
N ALA A 43 -1.90 2.43 -5.66
CA ALA A 43 -2.16 3.84 -5.93
C ALA A 43 -3.66 4.09 -6.19
N PHE A 44 -4.33 3.15 -6.86
CA PHE A 44 -5.77 3.21 -7.08
C PHE A 44 -6.58 2.94 -5.80
N GLU A 45 -6.16 1.96 -5.00
CA GLU A 45 -6.79 1.65 -3.72
C GLU A 45 -6.65 2.81 -2.74
N TYR A 46 -5.45 3.38 -2.64
CA TYR A 46 -5.16 4.58 -1.85
C TYR A 46 -6.06 5.75 -2.23
N LYS A 47 -6.15 6.04 -3.54
CA LYS A 47 -7.03 7.10 -4.05
C LYS A 47 -8.47 6.88 -3.64
N THR A 48 -8.97 5.67 -3.81
CA THR A 48 -10.35 5.29 -3.49
C THR A 48 -10.64 5.45 -2.00
N PHE A 49 -9.70 5.05 -1.15
CA PHE A 49 -9.84 5.11 0.30
C PHE A 49 -9.83 6.55 0.84
N PHE A 50 -8.89 7.39 0.39
CA PHE A 50 -8.79 8.79 0.84
C PHE A 50 -9.74 9.75 0.10
N GLY A 51 -10.45 9.29 -0.94
CA GLY A 51 -11.40 10.11 -1.70
C GLY A 51 -10.73 11.12 -2.62
N ASP A 52 -9.47 10.91 -3.00
CA ASP A 52 -8.72 11.82 -3.85
C ASP A 52 -9.30 11.87 -5.28
N ARG A 53 -9.34 13.06 -5.88
CA ARG A 53 -9.83 13.23 -7.27
C ARG A 53 -8.85 12.67 -8.30
N THR A 54 -7.55 12.75 -8.01
CA THR A 54 -6.44 12.33 -8.89
C THR A 54 -5.63 11.21 -8.25
N LEU A 55 -4.93 10.41 -9.05
CA LEU A 55 -3.98 9.43 -8.50
C LEU A 55 -2.83 10.17 -7.81
N THR A 56 -2.56 9.80 -6.57
CA THR A 56 -1.47 10.38 -5.79
C THR A 56 -0.16 9.66 -6.13
N GLY A 57 0.86 10.43 -6.52
CA GLY A 57 2.18 9.88 -6.84
C GLY A 57 2.88 9.33 -5.59
N LEU A 58 3.71 8.30 -5.76
CA LEU A 58 4.36 7.56 -4.66
C LEU A 58 5.06 8.49 -3.66
N ARG A 59 5.84 9.46 -4.17
CA ARG A 59 6.56 10.43 -3.33
C ARG A 59 5.63 11.35 -2.55
N LYS A 60 4.49 11.73 -3.15
CA LYS A 60 3.50 12.60 -2.51
C LYS A 60 2.82 11.84 -1.37
N ALA A 61 2.40 10.60 -1.62
CA ALA A 61 1.86 9.72 -0.58
C ALA A 61 2.88 9.46 0.55
N ALA A 62 4.13 9.14 0.22
CA ALA A 62 5.19 8.93 1.21
C ALA A 62 5.41 10.16 2.10
N LYS A 63 5.36 11.36 1.52
CA LYS A 63 5.47 12.62 2.24
C LYS A 63 4.26 12.87 3.15
N GLU A 64 3.05 12.59 2.67
CA GLU A 64 1.81 12.73 3.46
C GLU A 64 1.82 11.86 4.72
N TYR A 65 2.42 10.66 4.64
CA TYR A 65 2.59 9.76 5.79
C TYR A 65 3.78 10.11 6.71
N GLY A 66 4.46 11.24 6.49
CA GLY A 66 5.54 11.70 7.37
C GLY A 66 6.86 10.94 7.21
N SER A 67 7.02 10.12 6.17
CA SER A 67 8.30 9.49 5.85
C SER A 67 9.20 10.48 5.13
N GLU A 68 9.92 11.32 5.89
CA GLU A 68 11.03 12.10 5.36
C GLU A 68 12.19 11.17 4.97
N GLY A 69 12.20 10.73 3.71
CA GLY A 69 13.39 10.19 3.07
C GLY A 69 13.47 8.68 2.96
N ALA A 70 12.92 8.15 1.86
CA ALA A 70 13.40 6.90 1.29
C ALA A 70 14.34 7.23 0.11
N GLY A 71 15.64 7.36 0.42
CA GLY A 71 16.73 7.05 -0.51
C GLY A 71 16.86 7.87 -1.79
N LYS A 72 18.02 7.71 -2.43
CA LYS A 72 18.40 8.41 -3.66
C LYS A 72 17.40 8.07 -4.78
N HIS A 73 16.81 9.09 -5.40
CA HIS A 73 15.84 8.92 -6.47
C HIS A 73 16.31 7.98 -7.60
N HIS A 74 15.39 7.16 -8.11
CA HIS A 74 15.47 6.35 -9.36
C HIS A 74 15.98 4.92 -9.27
N LYS A 75 15.95 4.27 -8.11
CA LYS A 75 16.13 2.81 -8.05
C LYS A 75 14.78 2.12 -7.85
N ALA A 76 14.47 1.16 -8.71
CA ALA A 76 13.25 0.35 -8.60
C ALA A 76 13.12 -0.34 -7.23
N LEU A 77 14.25 -0.68 -6.60
CA LEU A 77 14.28 -1.22 -5.24
C LEU A 77 13.76 -0.21 -4.20
N ASP A 78 14.22 1.05 -4.26
CA ASP A 78 13.82 2.08 -3.29
C ASP A 78 12.32 2.42 -3.46
N ASP A 79 11.83 2.46 -4.70
CA ASP A 79 10.41 2.66 -5.00
C ASP A 79 9.55 1.46 -4.51
N ALA A 80 10.05 0.22 -4.65
CA ALA A 80 9.38 -0.96 -4.12
C ALA A 80 9.34 -0.97 -2.58
N MET A 81 10.43 -0.59 -1.91
CA MET A 81 10.48 -0.45 -0.45
C MET A 81 9.52 0.63 0.05
N THR A 82 9.45 1.76 -0.65
CA THR A 82 8.51 2.85 -0.32
C THR A 82 7.05 2.38 -0.50
N THR A 83 6.77 1.66 -1.60
CA THR A 83 5.45 1.06 -1.85
C THR A 83 5.05 0.10 -0.73
N TYR A 84 5.98 -0.72 -0.25
CA TYR A 84 5.76 -1.63 0.86
C TYR A 84 5.49 -0.87 2.18
N GLN A 85 6.25 0.17 2.49
CA GLN A 85 6.00 0.99 3.68
C GLN A 85 4.59 1.60 3.64
N LEU A 86 4.20 2.20 2.51
CA LEU A 86 2.87 2.77 2.32
C LEU A 86 1.77 1.71 2.45
N LEU A 87 1.97 0.51 1.91
CA LEU A 87 1.04 -0.61 2.11
C LEU A 87 0.82 -0.89 3.60
N THR A 88 1.89 -0.99 4.40
CA THR A 88 1.76 -1.31 5.82
C THR A 88 1.01 -0.23 6.60
N LEU A 89 1.15 1.03 6.21
CA LEU A 89 0.44 2.15 6.82
C LEU A 89 -1.03 2.18 6.37
N PHE A 90 -1.26 2.02 5.07
CA PHE A 90 -2.58 1.94 4.47
C PHE A 90 -3.44 0.80 5.06
N GLU A 91 -2.87 -0.39 5.23
CA GLU A 91 -3.57 -1.54 5.80
C GLU A 91 -3.91 -1.31 7.29
N LYS A 92 -3.07 -0.58 8.04
CA LYS A 92 -3.39 -0.17 9.42
C LYS A 92 -4.56 0.82 9.46
N ASP A 93 -4.54 1.82 8.59
CA ASP A 93 -5.63 2.80 8.51
C ASP A 93 -6.94 2.14 8.08
N ARG A 94 -6.89 1.20 7.13
CA ARG A 94 -8.07 0.43 6.69
C ARG A 94 -8.62 -0.42 7.83
N ALA A 95 -7.76 -1.12 8.57
CA ALA A 95 -8.18 -1.93 9.72
C ALA A 95 -8.81 -1.07 10.83
N TYR A 96 -8.31 0.14 11.06
CA TYR A 96 -8.90 1.08 12.03
C TYR A 96 -10.30 1.55 11.61
N VAL A 97 -10.54 1.76 10.31
CA VAL A 97 -11.86 2.14 9.78
C VAL A 97 -12.85 0.97 9.84
N GLU A 98 -12.41 -0.25 9.49
CA GLU A 98 -13.25 -1.45 9.48
C GLU A 98 -13.59 -1.95 10.88
N ASN A 99 -12.68 -1.76 11.84
CA ASN A 99 -12.86 -2.21 13.22
C ASN A 99 -12.32 -1.14 14.18
N PRO A 100 -13.05 -0.02 14.35
CA PRO A 100 -12.62 1.03 15.26
C PRO A 100 -12.54 0.43 16.65
N GLN A 101 -11.32 0.30 17.18
CA GLN A 101 -11.09 -0.02 18.58
C GLN A 101 -11.96 0.95 19.37
N THR A 102 -12.98 0.43 20.07
CA THR A 102 -13.86 1.24 20.90
C THR A 102 -13.06 1.67 22.12
N THR A 103 -12.14 2.62 21.97
CA THR A 103 -11.53 3.30 23.09
C THR A 103 -12.62 4.19 23.66
N LYS A 104 -13.32 3.70 24.68
CA LYS A 104 -14.33 4.51 25.37
C LYS A 104 -13.57 5.66 26.02
N ILE A 105 -13.97 6.90 25.75
CA ILE A 105 -13.40 8.11 26.39
C ILE A 105 -13.29 7.97 27.92
N GLY A 106 -14.21 7.21 28.53
CA GLY A 106 -14.20 6.89 29.97
C GLY A 106 -13.07 5.98 30.46
N GLU A 107 -12.29 5.35 29.59
CA GLU A 107 -11.08 4.58 29.99
C GLU A 107 -9.81 5.44 30.01
N LEU A 108 -9.82 6.60 29.34
CA LEU A 108 -8.70 7.56 29.30
C LEU A 108 -8.80 8.63 30.40
N ILE A 109 -9.96 8.76 31.04
CA ILE A 109 -10.21 9.76 32.08
C ILE A 109 -10.55 9.04 33.38
N ASP A 110 -9.60 9.00 34.30
CA ASP A 110 -9.82 8.52 35.66
C ASP A 110 -10.46 9.61 36.52
N PHE A 111 -11.78 9.50 36.71
CA PHE A 111 -12.54 10.41 37.57
C PHE A 111 -12.41 10.10 39.07
N SER A 112 -11.65 9.06 39.47
CA SER A 112 -11.50 8.68 40.89
C SER A 112 -10.81 9.76 41.74
N HIS A 113 -10.16 10.76 41.12
CA HIS A 113 -9.55 11.91 41.78
C HIS A 113 -10.42 13.18 41.81
N PHE A 114 -11.63 13.18 41.23
CA PHE A 114 -12.46 14.39 41.12
C PHE A 114 -13.68 14.43 42.07
N PHE A 115 -13.81 13.48 42.99
CA PHE A 115 -14.83 13.56 44.04
C PHE A 115 -14.28 14.34 45.24
N PHE A 116 -14.88 15.52 45.48
CA PHE A 116 -14.71 16.38 46.67
C PHE A 116 -15.27 15.74 47.94
#